data_AF-A0A368F0R4-F1
#
_entry.id   AF-A0A368F0R4-F1
#
_cell.length_a   1.000
_cell.length_b   1.000
_cell.length_c   1.000
_cell.angle_alpha   90.00
_cell.angle_beta   90.00
_cell.angle_gamma   90.00
#
_symmetry.space_group_name_H-M   'P 1'
#
loop_
_entity.id
_entity.type
_entity.pdbx_description
1 polymer ?
#
loop_
_entity_poly.entity_id
_entity_poly.type
_entity_poly.pdbx_seq_one_letter_code
_entity_poly.pdbx_strand_id
1 'polypeptide(L)'
;MVNCQNNRGKRRRSGASEIKTPEKKARHDVPQPESTASTSEIECRNDIKKRRQRKRTKGLRELIKNKIEIALRTSPSPLGHLFTSRDDSGTPQAAYSEVVKALGLSEEDWLKAVSLPGRVVESISNITDMFYIERSVENRLMVKYRVTEWSVDDCTVYLVSKF
;
A
#
# COMPACT_ATOMS: atom_id res chain seq x y z
N MET A 1 36.00 38.30 -1.51
CA MET A 1 35.99 37.59 -2.80
C MET A 1 34.96 36.45 -2.73
N VAL A 2 34.21 36.31 -3.81
CA VAL A 2 33.26 35.25 -4.20
C VAL A 2 31.96 35.08 -3.39
N ASN A 3 30.94 35.68 -4.02
CA ASN A 3 29.50 35.56 -3.86
C ASN A 3 29.02 34.19 -4.39
N CYS A 4 28.07 33.52 -3.72
CA CYS A 4 27.18 32.54 -4.37
C CYS A 4 25.83 32.48 -3.62
N GLN A 5 24.86 33.18 -4.19
CA GLN A 5 23.43 33.08 -3.90
C GLN A 5 22.91 31.68 -4.26
N ASN A 6 21.91 31.18 -3.52
CA ASN A 6 20.72 30.60 -4.16
C ASN A 6 19.52 30.54 -3.23
N ASN A 7 18.59 31.45 -3.50
CA ASN A 7 17.22 31.48 -3.01
C ASN A 7 16.36 30.40 -3.69
N ARG A 8 15.42 29.79 -2.94
CA ARG A 8 14.06 29.34 -3.34
C ARG A 8 13.60 28.22 -2.38
N GLY A 9 12.52 28.31 -1.62
CA GLY A 9 11.51 29.35 -1.49
C GLY A 9 10.62 29.08 -0.29
N LYS A 10 10.30 30.14 0.46
CA LYS A 10 9.23 30.14 1.47
C LYS A 10 7.93 30.53 0.77
N ARG A 11 6.92 29.66 0.86
CA ARG A 11 5.56 29.90 0.37
C ARG A 11 4.97 31.10 1.12
N ARG A 12 4.69 32.20 0.42
CA ARG A 12 3.79 33.26 0.90
C ARG A 12 2.67 33.40 -0.12
N ARG A 13 1.45 33.00 0.27
CA ARG A 13 0.22 33.46 -0.39
C ARG A 13 -0.35 34.53 0.54
N SER A 14 -0.31 35.78 0.08
CA SER A 14 -0.99 36.91 0.68
C SER A 14 -1.65 37.67 -0.47
N GLY A 15 -2.91 37.35 -0.75
CA GLY A 15 -3.74 38.14 -1.66
C GLY A 15 -4.47 39.21 -0.83
N ALA A 16 -4.31 40.46 -1.23
CA ALA A 16 -4.84 41.63 -0.55
C ALA A 16 -6.37 41.74 -0.68
N SER A 17 -7.00 42.22 0.38
CA SER A 17 -8.36 42.75 0.40
C SER A 17 -8.32 44.17 -0.15
N GLU A 18 -9.15 44.50 -1.15
CA GLU A 18 -9.65 45.87 -1.30
C GLU A 18 -10.95 45.90 -2.12
N ILE A 19 -11.96 46.48 -1.46
CA ILE A 19 -13.30 46.78 -1.89
C ILE A 19 -13.24 47.94 -2.88
N LYS A 20 -13.95 47.88 -4.02
CA LYS A 20 -14.49 49.05 -4.74
C LYS A 20 -15.47 48.63 -5.84
N THR A 21 -16.76 48.80 -5.55
CA THR A 21 -17.83 49.04 -6.51
C THR A 21 -17.60 50.36 -7.26
N PRO A 22 -18.12 50.48 -8.50
CA PRO A 22 -18.97 51.64 -8.78
C PRO A 22 -20.27 51.29 -9.54
N GLU A 23 -21.31 52.07 -9.27
CA GLU A 23 -22.67 52.00 -9.81
C GLU A 23 -22.83 52.51 -11.27
N LYS A 24 -23.92 52.05 -11.90
CA LYS A 24 -24.84 52.72 -12.86
C LYS A 24 -24.36 53.12 -14.27
N LYS A 25 -25.01 52.52 -15.28
CA LYS A 25 -26.09 53.16 -16.08
C LYS A 25 -26.93 52.10 -16.82
N ALA A 26 -28.18 52.43 -17.09
CA ALA A 26 -29.25 51.53 -17.50
C ALA A 26 -29.77 51.80 -18.94
N ARG A 27 -30.44 50.76 -19.49
CA ARG A 27 -31.47 50.70 -20.57
C ARG A 27 -31.02 50.77 -22.04
N HIS A 28 -31.23 49.68 -22.79
CA HIS A 28 -32.36 49.55 -23.73
C HIS A 28 -32.56 48.12 -24.28
N ASP A 29 -33.73 47.93 -24.90
CA ASP A 29 -34.53 46.76 -25.23
C ASP A 29 -33.96 45.63 -26.14
N VAL A 30 -34.57 44.46 -25.91
CA VAL A 30 -34.74 43.18 -26.67
C VAL A 30 -35.20 43.42 -28.14
N PRO A 31 -35.05 42.54 -29.19
CA PRO A 31 -35.09 41.07 -29.17
C PRO A 31 -34.06 40.26 -30.00
N GLN A 32 -34.00 38.98 -29.61
CA GLN A 32 -33.57 37.78 -30.32
C GLN A 32 -33.98 37.72 -31.82
N PRO A 33 -33.17 37.06 -32.67
CA PRO A 33 -33.73 35.90 -33.37
C PRO A 33 -32.79 34.70 -33.41
N GLU A 34 -33.41 33.52 -33.46
CA GLU A 34 -32.80 32.21 -33.64
C GLU A 34 -32.23 32.06 -35.06
N SER A 35 -31.16 31.27 -35.21
CA SER A 35 -31.11 30.08 -36.07
C SER A 35 -29.74 29.81 -36.69
N THR A 36 -29.48 28.51 -36.87
CA THR A 36 -28.50 27.84 -37.74
C THR A 36 -27.02 27.76 -37.34
N ALA A 37 -26.68 26.54 -36.91
CA ALA A 37 -25.49 25.75 -37.18
C ALA A 37 -24.37 26.36 -38.06
N SER A 38 -23.13 26.26 -37.57
CA SER A 38 -22.06 25.41 -38.17
C SER A 38 -20.67 25.95 -37.84
N THR A 39 -19.73 24.99 -37.74
CA THR A 39 -18.26 25.07 -37.86
C THR A 39 -17.38 25.15 -36.60
N SER A 40 -16.39 24.26 -36.68
CA SER A 40 -15.03 24.31 -36.13
C SER A 40 -14.80 24.06 -34.63
N GLU A 41 -14.41 22.81 -34.36
CA GLU A 41 -13.12 22.46 -33.73
C GLU A 41 -12.54 23.48 -32.74
N ILE A 42 -12.75 23.21 -31.45
CA ILE A 42 -11.70 23.40 -30.46
C ILE A 42 -11.60 22.08 -29.70
N GLU A 43 -10.79 21.19 -30.26
CA GLU A 43 -10.26 20.02 -29.56
C GLU A 43 -9.48 20.57 -28.35
N CYS A 44 -10.16 20.70 -27.21
CA CYS A 44 -9.50 20.98 -25.94
C CYS A 44 -8.61 19.78 -25.64
N ARG A 45 -7.37 19.82 -26.13
CA ARG A 45 -6.24 19.00 -25.67
C ARG A 45 -6.03 19.29 -24.20
N ASN A 46 -6.86 18.63 -23.41
CA ASN A 46 -6.68 18.47 -22.00
C ASN A 46 -5.51 17.51 -21.82
N ASP A 47 -4.29 18.05 -21.88
CA ASP A 47 -3.08 17.46 -21.28
C ASP A 47 -3.26 17.42 -19.75
N ILE A 48 -4.28 16.69 -19.30
CA ILE A 48 -4.44 16.28 -17.92
C ILE A 48 -3.33 15.26 -17.71
N LYS A 49 -2.17 15.77 -17.25
CA LYS A 49 -1.13 14.96 -16.63
C LYS A 49 -1.83 14.08 -15.60
N LYS A 50 -2.13 12.83 -15.97
CA LYS A 50 -2.82 11.86 -15.12
C LYS A 50 -1.98 11.74 -13.87
N ARG A 51 -2.36 12.45 -12.80
CA ARG A 51 -1.77 12.25 -11.47
C ARG A 51 -2.05 10.80 -11.15
N ARG A 52 -1.02 9.97 -11.18
CA ARG A 52 -1.10 8.54 -10.90
C ARG A 52 -1.77 8.38 -9.54
N GLN A 53 -3.05 8.01 -9.53
CA GLN A 53 -3.81 7.76 -8.32
C GLN A 53 -3.26 6.48 -7.71
N ARG A 54 -2.31 6.61 -6.80
CA ARG A 54 -1.76 5.46 -6.06
C ARG A 54 -2.87 4.95 -5.17
N LYS A 55 -3.36 3.72 -5.41
CA LYS A 55 -4.24 3.02 -4.47
C LYS A 55 -3.54 3.03 -3.10
N ARG A 56 -4.21 3.57 -2.08
CA ARG A 56 -3.65 3.63 -0.72
C ARG A 56 -3.71 2.23 -0.10
N THR A 57 -2.71 1.39 -0.39
CA THR A 57 -2.59 0.03 0.17
C THR A 57 -1.81 -0.02 1.48
N LYS A 58 -1.22 1.11 1.92
CA LYS A 58 -0.39 1.19 3.13
C LYS A 58 -1.11 0.67 4.38
N GLY A 59 -2.32 1.16 4.65
CA GLY A 59 -3.08 0.76 5.85
C GLY A 59 -3.44 -0.73 5.86
N LEU A 60 -3.85 -1.27 4.71
CA LEU A 60 -4.16 -2.70 4.60
C LEU A 60 -2.90 -3.57 4.80
N ARG A 61 -1.75 -3.16 4.26
CA ARG A 61 -0.47 -3.87 4.49
C ARG A 61 -0.07 -3.86 5.96
N GLU A 62 -0.20 -2.72 6.64
CA GLU A 62 0.07 -2.61 8.08
C GLU A 62 -0.89 -3.47 8.90
N LEU A 63 -2.17 -3.51 8.54
CA LEU A 63 -3.16 -4.38 9.17
C LEU A 63 -2.79 -5.86 9.05
N ILE A 64 -2.51 -6.33 7.82
CA ILE A 64 -2.12 -7.71 7.55
C ILE A 64 -0.85 -8.06 8.33
N LYS A 65 0.17 -7.20 8.27
CA LYS A 65 1.42 -7.35 9.03
C LYS A 65 1.14 -7.55 10.51
N ASN A 66 0.42 -6.63 11.13
CA ASN A 66 0.16 -6.68 12.57
C ASN A 66 -0.63 -7.93 12.97
N LYS A 67 -1.63 -8.32 12.16
CA LYS A 67 -2.43 -9.53 12.41
C LYS A 67 -1.58 -10.80 12.32
N ILE A 68 -0.72 -10.93 11.30
CA ILE A 68 0.19 -12.07 11.17
C ILE A 68 1.17 -12.11 12.35
N GLU A 69 1.80 -10.99 12.68
CA GLU A 69 2.75 -10.95 13.81
C GLU A 69 2.11 -11.34 15.14
N ILE A 70 0.93 -10.80 15.45
CA ILE A 70 0.19 -11.15 16.67
C ILE A 70 -0.08 -12.66 16.68
N ALA A 71 -0.59 -13.19 15.57
CA ALA A 71 -0.93 -14.60 15.47
C ALA A 71 0.30 -15.52 15.58
N LEU A 72 1.46 -15.10 15.09
CA LEU A 72 2.71 -15.86 15.24
C LEU A 72 3.29 -15.80 16.66
N ARG A 73 3.10 -14.68 17.37
CA ARG A 73 3.56 -14.51 18.77
C ARG A 73 2.67 -15.19 19.80
N THR A 74 1.38 -15.38 19.52
CA THR A 74 0.46 -16.06 20.44
C THR A 74 0.87 -17.51 20.63
N SER A 75 0.87 -18.01 21.88
CA SER A 75 1.11 -19.41 22.20
C SER A 75 -0.15 -20.03 22.86
N PRO A 76 -0.75 -21.09 22.28
CA PRO A 76 -0.40 -21.70 21.00
C PRO A 76 -0.75 -20.78 19.81
N SER A 77 0.05 -20.83 18.74
CA SER A 77 -0.20 -20.00 17.57
C SER A 77 -1.42 -20.48 16.80
N PRO A 78 -2.43 -19.62 16.54
CA PRO A 78 -3.57 -19.98 15.69
C PRO A 78 -3.17 -20.30 14.25
N LEU A 79 -1.98 -19.90 13.80
CA LEU A 79 -1.47 -20.20 12.45
C LEU A 79 -0.58 -21.44 12.40
N GLY A 80 -0.19 -22.02 13.55
CA GLY A 80 0.82 -23.08 13.61
C GLY A 80 0.51 -24.28 12.70
N HIS A 81 -0.76 -24.66 12.59
CA HIS A 81 -1.23 -25.76 11.74
C HIS A 81 -1.10 -25.51 10.23
N LEU A 82 -0.86 -24.26 9.79
CA LEU A 82 -0.67 -23.93 8.37
C LEU A 82 0.79 -24.08 7.92
N PHE A 83 1.75 -24.01 8.84
CA PHE A 83 3.19 -24.07 8.53
C PHE A 83 3.71 -25.52 8.55
N THR A 84 3.02 -26.41 7.83
CA THR A 84 3.37 -27.85 7.75
C THR A 84 4.42 -28.15 6.67
N SER A 85 4.47 -27.32 5.64
CA SER A 85 5.46 -27.45 4.55
C SER A 85 6.74 -26.66 4.84
N ARG A 86 7.85 -27.11 4.27
CA ARG A 86 9.15 -26.42 4.34
C ARG A 86 9.67 -26.14 2.94
N ASP A 87 10.44 -25.07 2.78
CA ASP A 87 11.17 -24.81 1.53
C ASP A 87 12.49 -25.61 1.47
N ASP A 88 13.25 -25.43 0.39
CA ASP A 88 14.55 -26.10 0.17
C ASP A 88 15.59 -25.77 1.26
N SER A 89 15.41 -24.66 1.99
CA SER A 89 16.25 -24.26 3.12
C SER A 89 15.76 -24.81 4.47
N GLY A 90 14.66 -25.58 4.47
CA GLY A 90 14.02 -26.08 5.68
C GLY A 90 13.14 -25.05 6.40
N THR A 91 12.90 -23.88 5.81
CA THR A 91 12.10 -22.81 6.42
C THR A 91 10.61 -23.16 6.35
N PRO A 92 9.89 -23.18 7.49
CA PRO A 92 8.46 -23.40 7.50
C PRO A 92 7.72 -22.34 6.70
N GLN A 93 6.79 -22.78 5.85
CA GLN A 93 6.02 -21.90 4.97
C GLN A 93 4.55 -22.30 4.86
N ALA A 94 3.71 -21.29 4.64
CA ALA A 94 2.27 -21.43 4.44
C ALA A 94 1.79 -20.55 3.29
N ALA A 95 0.72 -20.94 2.60
CA ALA A 95 0.16 -20.13 1.53
C ALA A 95 -0.42 -18.83 2.09
N TYR A 96 -0.07 -17.68 1.49
CA TYR A 96 -0.54 -16.37 1.95
C TYR A 96 -2.07 -16.27 2.02
N SER A 97 -2.78 -16.84 1.06
CA SER A 97 -4.25 -16.87 1.05
C SER A 97 -4.83 -17.61 2.26
N GLU A 98 -4.21 -18.71 2.69
CA GLU A 98 -4.65 -19.49 3.84
C GLU A 98 -4.35 -18.77 5.15
N VAL A 99 -3.15 -18.17 5.25
CA VAL A 99 -2.78 -17.33 6.39
C VAL A 99 -3.81 -16.22 6.55
N VAL A 100 -4.07 -15.43 5.50
CA VAL A 100 -5.01 -14.31 5.54
C VAL A 100 -6.44 -14.76 5.87
N LYS A 101 -6.87 -15.94 5.39
CA LYS A 101 -8.15 -16.54 5.75
C LYS A 101 -8.23 -16.86 7.26
N ALA A 102 -7.15 -17.34 7.86
CA ALA A 102 -7.09 -17.67 9.27
C ALA A 102 -6.96 -16.45 10.22
N LEU A 103 -6.62 -15.26 9.72
CA LEU A 103 -6.47 -14.04 10.54
C LEU A 103 -7.79 -13.45 11.07
N GLY A 104 -8.94 -13.95 10.60
CA GLY A 104 -10.26 -13.41 10.98
C GLY A 104 -10.41 -11.93 10.62
N LEU A 105 -10.00 -11.54 9.42
CA LEU A 105 -10.26 -10.19 8.88
C LEU A 105 -11.75 -10.02 8.59
N SER A 106 -12.20 -8.77 8.49
CA SER A 106 -13.52 -8.47 7.93
C SER A 106 -13.60 -9.04 6.50
N GLU A 107 -14.80 -9.42 6.04
CA GLU A 107 -14.98 -9.95 4.68
C GLU A 107 -14.44 -8.98 3.62
N GLU A 108 -14.68 -7.68 3.81
CA GLU A 108 -14.19 -6.62 2.92
C GLU A 108 -12.65 -6.57 2.91
N ASP A 109 -11.99 -6.61 4.06
CA ASP A 109 -10.53 -6.57 4.14
C ASP A 109 -9.89 -7.85 3.64
N TRP A 110 -10.52 -9.00 3.87
CA TRP A 110 -10.09 -10.29 3.32
C TRP A 110 -10.12 -10.29 1.79
N LEU A 111 -11.23 -9.87 1.18
CA LEU A 111 -11.35 -9.72 -0.28
C LEU A 111 -10.29 -8.78 -0.84
N LYS A 112 -10.06 -7.63 -0.19
CA LYS A 112 -9.01 -6.69 -0.59
C LYS A 112 -7.62 -7.32 -0.47
N ALA A 113 -7.35 -8.05 0.61
CA ALA A 113 -6.04 -8.64 0.90
C ALA A 113 -5.66 -9.74 -0.10
N VAL A 114 -6.63 -10.58 -0.50
CA VAL A 114 -6.42 -11.63 -1.53
C VAL A 114 -6.32 -11.03 -2.93
N SER A 115 -6.97 -9.89 -3.19
CA SER A 115 -6.93 -9.19 -4.48
C SER A 115 -5.70 -8.28 -4.66
N LEU A 116 -4.80 -8.19 -3.68
CA LEU A 116 -3.61 -7.36 -3.79
C LEU A 116 -2.66 -7.93 -4.86
N PRO A 117 -2.05 -7.07 -5.71
CA PRO A 117 -0.99 -7.52 -6.61
C PRO A 117 0.15 -8.12 -5.80
N GLY A 118 0.72 -9.25 -6.24
CA GLY A 118 1.75 -9.95 -5.45
C GLY A 118 2.95 -9.07 -5.07
N ARG A 119 3.39 -8.14 -5.94
CA ARG A 119 4.45 -7.17 -5.60
C ARG A 119 4.10 -6.28 -4.38
N VAL A 120 2.82 -5.99 -4.18
CA VAL A 120 2.32 -5.24 -3.03
C VAL A 120 2.29 -6.13 -1.78
N VAL A 121 1.94 -7.40 -1.93
CA VAL A 121 1.96 -8.38 -0.84
C VAL A 121 3.40 -8.65 -0.39
N GLU A 122 4.32 -8.92 -1.31
CA GLU A 122 5.76 -9.10 -1.04
C GLU A 122 6.35 -7.90 -0.27
N SER A 123 5.90 -6.68 -0.58
CA SER A 123 6.37 -5.47 0.11
C SER A 123 5.95 -5.37 1.59
N ILE A 124 5.07 -6.25 2.07
CA ILE A 124 4.75 -6.36 3.51
C ILE A 124 6.01 -6.81 4.28
N SER A 125 6.85 -7.64 3.67
CA SER A 125 8.14 -8.10 4.23
C SER A 125 9.10 -6.95 4.53
N ASN A 126 8.91 -5.78 3.92
CA ASN A 126 9.76 -4.61 4.19
C ASN A 126 9.35 -3.87 5.47
N ILE A 127 8.27 -4.29 6.13
CA ILE A 127 7.68 -3.63 7.30
C ILE A 127 7.95 -4.43 8.58
N THR A 128 8.44 -5.65 8.47
CA THR A 128 8.65 -6.60 9.58
C THR A 128 9.88 -7.46 9.33
N ASP A 129 10.48 -7.92 10.41
CA ASP A 129 11.59 -8.88 10.45
C ASP A 129 11.15 -10.29 10.88
N MET A 130 9.94 -10.45 11.42
CA MET A 130 9.40 -11.72 11.93
C MET A 130 9.06 -12.74 10.84
N PHE A 131 8.70 -12.26 9.66
CA PHE A 131 8.34 -13.12 8.54
C PHE A 131 8.63 -12.38 7.25
N TYR A 132 8.67 -13.12 6.16
CA TYR A 132 8.71 -12.56 4.82
C TYR A 132 7.73 -13.27 3.91
N ILE A 133 7.30 -12.58 2.87
CA ILE A 133 6.38 -13.09 1.87
C ILE A 133 7.08 -13.05 0.52
N GLU A 134 7.17 -14.20 -0.13
CA GLU A 134 7.78 -14.33 -1.43
C GLU A 134 7.01 -15.30 -2.33
N ARG A 135 7.37 -15.33 -3.62
CA ARG A 135 6.81 -16.30 -4.56
C ARG A 135 7.61 -17.59 -4.50
N SER A 136 6.91 -18.71 -4.39
CA SER A 136 7.48 -20.02 -4.64
C SER A 136 7.83 -20.20 -6.12
N VAL A 137 8.53 -21.29 -6.43
CA VAL A 137 8.79 -21.74 -7.81
C VAL A 137 7.51 -21.94 -8.63
N GLU A 138 6.40 -22.26 -7.96
CA GLU A 138 5.06 -22.37 -8.57
C GLU A 138 4.34 -21.02 -8.71
N ASN A 139 5.05 -19.92 -8.49
CA ASN A 139 4.51 -18.55 -8.56
C ASN A 139 3.40 -18.26 -7.53
N ARG A 140 3.34 -19.02 -6.42
CA ARG A 140 2.39 -18.85 -5.32
C ARG A 140 3.01 -17.99 -4.22
N LEU A 141 2.23 -17.08 -3.63
CA LEU A 141 2.69 -16.27 -2.50
C LEU A 141 2.73 -17.12 -1.23
N MET A 142 3.91 -17.23 -0.63
CA MET A 142 4.16 -18.02 0.57
C MET A 142 4.63 -17.08 1.68
N VAL A 143 4.02 -17.22 2.86
CA VAL A 143 4.50 -16.60 4.11
C VAL A 143 5.52 -17.55 4.71
N LYS A 144 6.73 -17.05 4.99
CA LYS A 144 7.83 -17.80 5.57
C LYS A 144 8.16 -17.22 6.94
N TYR A 145 8.07 -18.07 7.96
CA TYR A 145 8.27 -17.66 9.34
C TYR A 145 9.77 -17.60 9.66
N ARG A 146 10.24 -16.45 10.17
CA ARG A 146 11.58 -16.34 10.76
C ARG A 146 11.44 -16.54 12.25
N VAL A 147 11.90 -17.68 12.73
CA VAL A 147 12.04 -17.91 14.17
C VAL A 147 13.10 -16.93 14.69
N THR A 148 12.68 -15.82 15.28
CA THR A 148 13.59 -14.80 15.82
C THR A 148 14.20 -15.21 17.15
N GLU A 149 13.57 -16.14 17.87
CA GLU A 149 14.01 -16.61 19.17
C GLU A 149 14.22 -18.11 19.11
N TRP A 150 15.49 -18.53 19.10
CA TRP A 150 15.86 -19.91 19.36
C TRP A 150 15.62 -20.15 20.85
N SER A 151 14.58 -20.91 21.18
CA SER A 151 14.42 -21.44 22.52
C SER A 151 15.51 -22.49 22.75
N VAL A 152 16.32 -22.31 23.79
CA VAL A 152 17.29 -23.34 24.21
C VAL A 152 16.58 -24.64 24.54
N ASP A 153 15.34 -24.56 25.04
CA ASP A 153 14.53 -25.73 25.39
C ASP A 153 14.08 -26.54 24.17
N ASP A 154 14.05 -25.93 22.98
CA ASP A 154 13.75 -26.61 21.71
C ASP A 154 15.02 -27.14 20.99
N CYS A 155 16.21 -26.89 21.56
CA CYS A 155 17.47 -27.34 20.99
C CYS A 155 17.84 -28.75 21.49
N THR A 156 17.50 -29.78 20.71
CA THR A 156 17.96 -31.15 21.00
C THR A 156 19.43 -31.32 20.61
N VAL A 157 20.32 -31.54 21.57
CA VAL A 157 21.74 -31.88 21.34
C VAL A 157 21.93 -33.39 21.48
N TYR A 158 22.39 -34.05 20.41
CA TYR A 158 22.76 -35.47 20.48
C TYR A 158 24.20 -35.60 20.95
N LEU A 159 24.40 -36.14 22.15
CA LEU A 159 25.73 -36.53 22.63
C LEU A 159 26.17 -37.81 21.90
N VAL A 160 27.15 -37.69 21.01
CA VAL A 160 27.80 -38.85 20.39
C VAL A 160 28.85 -39.37 21.36
N SER A 161 28.47 -40.36 22.17
CA SER A 161 29.43 -41.17 22.91
C SER A 161 30.22 -42.02 21.92
N LYS A 162 31.49 -41.66 21.70
CA LYS A 162 32.44 -42.56 21.04
C LYS A 162 32.80 -43.66 22.04
N PHE A 163 32.47 -44.90 21.70
CA PHE A 163 33.10 -46.09 22.25
C PHE A 163 34.29 -46.48 21.37
#